data_AF-K9TAC1-F1
#
_entry.id   AF-K9TAC1-F1
#
_cell.length_a   1.000
_cell.length_b   1.000
_cell.length_c   1.000
_cell.angle_alpha   90.00
_cell.angle_beta   90.00
_cell.angle_gamma   90.00
#
_symmetry.space_group_name_H-M   'P 1'
#
loop_
_entity.id
_entity.type
_entity.pdbx_description
1 polymer ?
#
loop_
_entity_poly.entity_id
_entity_poly.type
_entity_poly.pdbx_seq_one_letter_code
_entity_poly.pdbx_strand_id
1 'polypeptide(L)'
;MPKKSLTEAIKIYEDCQERARQIEDLHDKLQEIDKKEQEKRYLETNLENAEKEVESAFRKVSIPLMREFVQEVYDDLQRKSIKKTGLSFSLKQLRDLLNSDRCLCGRCMDDQSRDYIRQQLEELKNIGNLTQEIIEHDELRNRLSGLLQDRPLDLDGLLLKRDRIRDDLDEPKQSIANLKQDTNGLKRSEVEETWRRVGAQEKNVEAIGERINRLSREIEQKKQEADRLRREIETLADRDRETATLVKQVRLAEGLRDAENELIEWYIDDRKQTIETQTSDLHRQVTNKPDEYRGVAIAPNYTLRVKTVTGELLNPESLSAGEKEALAFAFITGLNLASETAAPLIMDTPFGHLNIQHQKNIINALPNIPSQVIVLATDRDLPDYLLHELRPHVAEILTISRNAMEDMSIVEVRE
;
A
#
# COMPACT_ATOMS: atom_id res chain seq x y z
N MET A 1 5.04 -8.94 32.12
CA MET A 1 3.89 -8.36 31.38
C MET A 1 4.27 -7.66 30.07
N PRO A 2 5.25 -6.75 29.98
CA PRO A 2 5.54 -6.02 28.73
C PRO A 2 6.18 -6.86 27.61
N LYS A 3 6.95 -7.92 27.93
CA LYS A 3 7.52 -8.84 26.92
C LYS A 3 6.43 -9.62 26.17
N LYS A 4 5.34 -10.04 26.85
CA LYS A 4 4.23 -10.79 26.22
C LYS A 4 3.47 -9.93 25.20
N SER A 5 3.19 -8.66 25.51
CA SER A 5 2.47 -7.79 24.57
C SER A 5 3.29 -7.45 23.32
N LEU A 6 4.62 -7.37 23.42
CA LEU A 6 5.47 -7.18 22.24
C LEU A 6 5.49 -8.44 21.37
N THR A 7 5.68 -9.62 21.96
CA THR A 7 5.69 -10.87 21.18
C THR A 7 4.36 -11.12 20.48
N GLU A 8 3.24 -10.81 21.14
CA GLU A 8 1.91 -10.86 20.53
C GLU A 8 1.74 -9.82 19.41
N ALA A 9 2.18 -8.57 19.62
CA ALA A 9 2.14 -7.53 18.60
C ALA A 9 3.01 -7.88 17.37
N ILE A 10 4.21 -8.43 17.59
CA ILE A 10 5.09 -8.91 16.51
C ILE A 10 4.43 -10.06 15.76
N LYS A 11 3.82 -11.03 16.46
CA LYS A 11 3.13 -12.16 15.81
C LYS A 11 1.94 -11.70 14.96
N ILE A 12 1.17 -10.72 15.46
CA ILE A 12 0.07 -10.11 14.71
C ILE A 12 0.60 -9.34 13.50
N TYR A 13 1.71 -8.62 13.66
CA TYR A 13 2.38 -7.92 12.56
C TYR A 13 2.89 -8.90 11.49
N GLU A 14 3.54 -10.00 11.88
CA GLU A 14 4.02 -11.06 10.97
C GLU A 14 2.87 -11.71 10.18
N ASP A 15 1.77 -12.10 10.84
CA ASP A 15 0.57 -12.66 10.15
C ASP A 15 -0.06 -11.62 9.20
N CYS A 16 -0.13 -10.35 9.60
CA CYS A 16 -0.61 -9.28 8.74
C CYS A 16 0.33 -9.05 7.53
N GLN A 17 1.64 -9.12 7.73
CA GLN A 17 2.65 -8.93 6.69
C GLN A 17 2.66 -10.10 5.70
N GLU A 18 2.46 -11.33 6.16
CA GLU A 18 2.36 -12.51 5.31
C GLU A 18 1.11 -12.45 4.42
N ARG A 19 -0.03 -12.01 4.98
CA ARG A 19 -1.24 -11.71 4.20
C ARG A 19 -1.05 -10.54 3.24
N ALA A 20 -0.29 -9.53 3.62
CA ALA A 20 0.02 -8.40 2.74
C ALA A 20 0.87 -8.83 1.54
N ARG A 21 1.90 -9.67 1.73
CA ARG A 21 2.71 -10.23 0.63
C ARG A 21 1.88 -11.04 -0.37
N GLN A 22 0.90 -11.78 0.11
CA GLN A 22 -0.02 -12.53 -0.75
C GLN A 22 -0.89 -11.62 -1.65
N ILE A 23 -1.05 -10.35 -1.28
CA ILE A 23 -1.93 -9.37 -1.94
C ILE A 23 -1.12 -8.15 -2.43
N GLU A 24 0.22 -8.21 -2.39
CA GLU A 24 1.10 -7.08 -2.73
C GLU A 24 1.00 -6.72 -4.20
N ASP A 25 1.08 -7.71 -5.08
CA ASP A 25 0.87 -7.55 -6.54
C ASP A 25 -0.50 -6.94 -6.86
N LEU A 26 -1.54 -7.28 -6.09
CA LEU A 26 -2.87 -6.70 -6.23
C LEU A 26 -2.95 -5.25 -5.72
N HIS A 27 -2.22 -4.93 -4.66
CA HIS A 27 -2.15 -3.56 -4.13
C HIS A 27 -1.44 -2.63 -5.10
N ASP A 28 -0.31 -3.06 -5.68
CA ASP A 28 0.44 -2.29 -6.66
C ASP A 28 -0.41 -2.02 -7.91
N LYS A 29 -1.12 -3.04 -8.41
CA LYS A 29 -2.07 -2.89 -9.51
C LYS A 29 -3.20 -1.91 -9.18
N LEU A 30 -3.72 -1.92 -7.94
CA LEU A 30 -4.74 -0.97 -7.51
C LEU A 30 -4.20 0.48 -7.45
N GLN A 31 -2.97 0.68 -6.99
CA GLN A 31 -2.32 2.00 -6.99
C GLN A 31 -2.07 2.50 -8.42
N GLU A 32 -1.66 1.62 -9.33
CA GLU A 32 -1.50 1.95 -10.75
C GLU A 32 -2.84 2.33 -11.39
N ILE A 33 -3.93 1.61 -11.08
CA ILE A 33 -5.28 1.97 -11.51
C ILE A 33 -5.65 3.38 -11.03
N ASP A 34 -5.42 3.71 -9.75
CA ASP A 34 -5.74 5.04 -9.21
C ASP A 34 -4.93 6.15 -9.89
N LYS A 35 -3.63 5.93 -10.13
CA LYS A 35 -2.77 6.87 -10.85
C LYS A 35 -3.28 7.09 -12.27
N LYS A 36 -3.65 6.02 -12.97
CA LYS A 36 -4.22 6.08 -14.33
C LYS A 36 -5.61 6.73 -14.34
N GLU A 37 -6.43 6.53 -13.31
CA GLU A 37 -7.72 7.20 -13.17
C GLU A 37 -7.57 8.71 -12.94
N GLN A 38 -6.54 9.15 -12.20
CA GLN A 38 -6.20 10.57 -12.07
C GLN A 38 -5.71 11.18 -13.39
N GLU A 39 -4.82 10.48 -14.09
CA GLU A 39 -4.33 10.87 -15.42
C GLU A 39 -5.50 11.00 -16.42
N LYS A 40 -6.41 10.03 -16.42
CA LYS A 40 -7.64 10.07 -17.22
C LYS A 40 -8.49 11.30 -16.89
N ARG A 41 -8.77 11.60 -15.62
CA ARG A 41 -9.58 12.77 -15.22
C ARG A 41 -8.94 14.09 -15.66
N TYR A 42 -7.61 14.17 -15.56
CA TYR A 42 -6.86 15.34 -16.03
C TYR A 42 -7.00 15.52 -17.54
N LEU A 43 -6.83 14.46 -18.32
CA LEU A 43 -7.00 14.49 -19.77
C LEU A 43 -8.46 14.75 -20.19
N GLU A 44 -9.46 14.23 -19.46
CA GLU A 44 -10.88 14.54 -19.71
C GLU A 44 -11.17 16.03 -19.51
N THR A 45 -10.63 16.64 -18.45
CA THR A 45 -10.76 18.08 -18.20
C THR A 45 -10.09 18.91 -19.30
N ASN A 46 -8.90 18.48 -19.75
CA ASN A 46 -8.21 19.14 -20.86
C ASN A 46 -8.95 19.00 -22.19
N LEU A 47 -9.58 17.84 -22.43
CA LEU A 47 -10.40 17.60 -23.62
C LEU A 47 -11.62 18.52 -23.63
N GLU A 48 -12.34 18.63 -22.51
CA GLU A 48 -13.46 19.57 -22.38
C GLU A 48 -13.04 21.02 -22.64
N ASN A 49 -11.87 21.43 -22.15
CA ASN A 49 -11.34 22.77 -22.41
C ASN A 49 -10.96 22.97 -23.88
N ALA A 50 -10.33 21.98 -24.51
CA ALA A 50 -10.00 22.02 -25.93
C ALA A 50 -11.26 22.05 -26.81
N GLU A 51 -12.31 21.31 -26.44
CA GLU A 51 -13.61 21.35 -27.12
C GLU A 51 -14.27 22.73 -27.01
N LYS A 52 -14.22 23.37 -25.84
CA LYS A 52 -14.68 24.76 -25.66
C LYS A 52 -13.87 25.76 -26.48
N GLU A 53 -12.54 25.61 -26.55
CA GLU A 53 -11.67 26.43 -27.40
C GLU A 53 -12.09 26.31 -28.87
N VAL A 54 -12.27 25.07 -29.36
CA VAL A 54 -12.74 24.77 -30.71
C VAL A 54 -14.14 25.35 -30.97
N GLU A 55 -15.09 25.20 -30.04
CA GLU A 55 -16.43 25.78 -30.17
C GLU A 55 -16.39 27.31 -30.27
N SER A 56 -15.56 27.95 -29.43
CA SER A 56 -15.37 29.41 -29.46
C SER A 56 -14.73 29.87 -30.77
N ALA A 57 -13.85 29.05 -31.34
CA ALA A 57 -13.21 29.29 -32.62
C ALA A 57 -14.24 29.17 -33.77
N PHE A 58 -15.06 28.12 -33.78
CA PHE A 58 -16.15 27.96 -34.76
C PHE A 58 -17.14 29.12 -34.76
N ARG A 59 -17.45 29.72 -33.60
CA ARG A 59 -18.30 30.93 -33.54
C ARG A 59 -17.68 32.15 -34.24
N LYS A 60 -16.35 32.19 -34.39
CA LYS A 60 -15.59 33.28 -35.01
C LYS A 60 -15.12 32.95 -36.44
N VAL A 61 -15.35 31.73 -36.93
CA VAL A 61 -14.89 31.24 -38.25
C VAL A 61 -15.46 32.04 -39.43
N SER A 62 -16.61 32.69 -39.27
CA SER A 62 -17.21 33.55 -40.31
C SER A 62 -16.33 34.75 -40.69
N ILE A 63 -15.50 35.26 -39.78
CA ILE A 63 -14.63 36.42 -40.03
C ILE A 63 -13.45 36.04 -40.94
N PRO A 64 -12.65 34.98 -40.64
CA PRO A 64 -11.61 34.50 -41.56
C PRO A 64 -12.12 34.08 -42.94
N LEU A 65 -13.27 33.40 -43.02
CA LEU A 65 -13.84 32.95 -44.31
C LEU A 65 -14.20 34.12 -45.23
N MET A 66 -14.65 35.23 -44.66
CA MET A 66 -15.02 36.43 -45.40
C MET A 66 -13.85 37.41 -45.55
N ARG A 67 -12.65 37.06 -45.08
CA ARG A 67 -11.51 37.98 -45.01
C ARG A 67 -11.11 38.53 -46.37
N GLU A 68 -11.05 37.69 -47.40
CA GLU A 68 -10.70 38.13 -48.75
C GLU A 68 -11.75 39.11 -49.30
N PHE A 69 -13.03 38.81 -49.10
CA PHE A 69 -14.12 39.71 -49.48
C PHE A 69 -14.11 41.02 -48.69
N VAL A 70 -13.87 40.97 -47.37
CA VAL A 70 -13.76 42.13 -46.51
C VAL A 70 -12.55 42.99 -46.90
N GLN A 71 -11.43 42.37 -47.27
CA GLN A 71 -10.24 43.06 -47.78
C GLN A 71 -10.54 43.74 -49.12
N GLU A 72 -11.23 43.06 -50.04
CA GLU A 72 -11.61 43.61 -51.34
C GLU A 72 -12.54 44.83 -51.20
N VAL A 73 -13.56 44.73 -50.33
CA VAL A 73 -14.48 45.83 -50.04
C VAL A 73 -13.75 46.99 -49.34
N TYR A 74 -12.84 46.70 -48.40
CA TYR A 74 -12.02 47.70 -47.74
C TYR A 74 -11.16 48.47 -48.74
N ASP A 75 -10.47 47.76 -49.64
CA ASP A 75 -9.61 48.33 -50.66
C ASP A 75 -10.41 49.20 -51.66
N ASP A 76 -11.62 48.77 -52.05
CA ASP A 76 -12.52 49.55 -52.93
C ASP A 76 -13.02 50.83 -52.24
N LEU A 77 -13.41 50.75 -50.97
CA LEU A 77 -13.81 51.92 -50.18
C LEU A 77 -12.65 52.90 -49.99
N GLN A 78 -11.43 52.40 -49.77
CA GLN A 78 -10.23 53.22 -49.64
C GLN A 78 -9.95 54.00 -50.94
N ARG A 79 -10.04 53.33 -52.11
CA ARG A 79 -9.87 53.97 -53.42
C ARG A 79 -10.93 55.05 -53.69
N LYS A 80 -12.17 54.82 -53.29
CA LYS A 80 -13.29 55.78 -53.45
C LYS A 80 -13.21 56.97 -52.49
N SER A 81 -12.74 56.77 -51.26
CA SER A 81 -12.62 57.81 -50.24
C SER A 81 -11.57 58.87 -50.58
N ILE A 82 -10.39 58.47 -51.10
CA ILE A 82 -9.27 59.37 -51.43
C ILE A 82 -9.65 60.40 -52.53
N LYS A 83 -10.53 60.03 -53.47
CA LYS A 83 -10.98 60.95 -54.53
C LYS A 83 -11.98 62.01 -54.04
N LYS A 84 -12.72 61.74 -52.96
CA LYS A 84 -13.83 62.60 -52.49
C LYS A 84 -13.45 63.54 -51.33
N THR A 85 -12.37 63.28 -50.60
CA THR A 85 -11.90 64.13 -49.48
C THR A 85 -11.40 65.51 -49.93
N GLY A 86 -10.84 65.64 -51.15
CA GLY A 86 -10.46 66.95 -51.71
C GLY A 86 -11.65 67.89 -51.98
N LEU A 87 -12.85 67.33 -52.17
CA LEU A 87 -14.07 68.08 -52.45
C LEU A 87 -14.67 68.71 -51.17
N SER A 88 -14.62 68.00 -50.04
CA SER A 88 -15.17 68.49 -48.76
C SER A 88 -14.36 69.66 -48.19
N PHE A 89 -13.03 69.63 -48.34
CA PHE A 89 -12.14 70.72 -47.93
C PHE A 89 -12.41 72.00 -48.72
N SER A 90 -12.63 71.88 -50.04
CA SER A 90 -12.93 72.99 -50.94
C SER A 90 -14.29 73.66 -50.62
N LEU A 91 -15.31 72.88 -50.23
CA LEU A 91 -16.62 73.40 -49.85
C LEU A 91 -16.60 74.23 -48.55
N LYS A 92 -15.81 73.79 -47.56
CA LYS A 92 -15.66 74.50 -46.30
C LYS A 92 -14.97 75.86 -46.52
N GLN A 93 -13.90 75.88 -47.31
CA GLN A 93 -13.18 77.11 -47.65
C GLN A 93 -14.04 78.13 -48.38
N LEU A 94 -14.87 77.70 -49.35
CA LEU A 94 -15.79 78.57 -50.07
C LEU A 94 -16.89 79.16 -49.17
N ARG A 95 -17.38 78.38 -48.19
CA ARG A 95 -18.37 78.83 -47.21
C ARG A 95 -17.76 79.83 -46.22
N ASP A 96 -16.53 79.60 -45.77
CA ASP A 96 -15.81 80.53 -44.88
C ASP A 96 -15.47 81.85 -45.61
N LEU A 97 -15.15 81.79 -46.91
CA LEU A 97 -14.94 82.95 -47.78
C LEU A 97 -16.17 83.88 -47.86
N LEU A 98 -17.39 83.35 -47.92
CA LEU A 98 -18.63 84.15 -47.95
C LEU A 98 -18.85 84.98 -46.67
N ASN A 99 -18.33 84.50 -45.55
CA ASN A 99 -18.45 85.17 -44.25
C ASN A 99 -17.31 86.18 -43.99
N SER A 100 -16.39 86.34 -44.95
CA SER A 100 -15.27 87.28 -44.86
C SER A 100 -15.49 88.51 -45.74
N ASP A 101 -15.05 89.68 -45.29
CA ASP A 101 -15.19 90.94 -46.04
C ASP A 101 -14.08 91.16 -47.09
N ARG A 102 -13.09 90.28 -47.11
CA ARG A 102 -11.97 90.29 -48.06
C ARG A 102 -11.71 88.89 -48.60
N CYS A 103 -11.54 88.80 -49.91
CA CYS A 103 -11.14 87.56 -50.58
C CYS A 103 -9.69 87.18 -50.21
N LEU A 104 -9.31 85.90 -50.35
CA LEU A 104 -7.95 85.41 -50.08
C LEU A 104 -6.85 86.15 -50.87
N CYS A 105 -7.20 86.77 -52.01
CA CYS A 105 -6.28 87.59 -52.80
C CYS A 105 -6.19 89.07 -52.35
N GLY A 106 -6.92 89.46 -51.29
CA GLY A 106 -6.87 90.79 -50.67
C GLY A 106 -7.86 91.83 -51.20
N ARG A 107 -8.66 91.51 -52.24
CA ARG A 107 -9.75 92.37 -52.74
C ARG A 107 -10.95 92.39 -51.78
N CYS A 108 -11.63 93.53 -51.66
CA CYS A 108 -12.91 93.63 -50.95
C CYS A 108 -13.97 92.79 -51.67
N MET A 109 -14.78 92.06 -50.90
CA MET A 109 -15.85 91.21 -51.42
C MET A 109 -17.06 92.06 -51.80
N ASP A 110 -17.26 92.31 -53.10
CA ASP A 110 -18.45 92.95 -53.65
C ASP A 110 -19.63 91.98 -53.77
N ASP A 111 -20.84 92.53 -53.94
CA ASP A 111 -22.07 91.73 -53.98
C ASP A 111 -22.10 90.76 -55.17
N GLN A 112 -21.49 91.11 -56.30
CA GLN A 112 -21.36 90.23 -57.46
C GLN A 112 -20.46 89.03 -57.18
N SER A 113 -19.33 89.21 -56.48
CA SER A 113 -18.45 88.10 -56.09
C SER A 113 -19.12 87.19 -55.07
N ARG A 114 -19.89 87.75 -54.11
CA ARG A 114 -20.66 86.97 -53.15
C ARG A 114 -21.75 86.14 -53.83
N ASP A 115 -22.45 86.71 -54.81
CA ASP A 115 -23.47 85.98 -55.57
C ASP A 115 -22.89 84.91 -56.49
N TYR A 116 -21.72 85.15 -57.10
CA TYR A 116 -21.02 84.12 -57.88
C TYR A 116 -20.58 82.94 -57.00
N ILE A 117 -20.03 83.20 -55.80
CA ILE A 117 -19.66 82.13 -54.86
C ILE A 117 -20.90 81.39 -54.34
N ARG A 118 -22.03 82.08 -54.11
CA ARG A 118 -23.30 81.43 -53.76
C ARG A 118 -23.79 80.53 -54.89
N GLN A 119 -23.74 80.98 -56.14
CA GLN A 119 -24.12 80.19 -57.31
C GLN A 119 -23.21 78.95 -57.47
N GLN A 120 -21.91 79.10 -57.29
CA GLN A 120 -20.97 77.97 -57.28
C GLN A 120 -21.22 77.00 -56.12
N LEU A 121 -21.57 77.50 -54.92
CA LEU A 121 -21.99 76.66 -53.80
C LEU A 121 -23.33 75.96 -54.04
N GLU A 122 -24.22 76.56 -54.84
CA GLU A 122 -25.53 75.99 -55.20
C GLU A 122 -25.38 74.91 -56.27
N GLU A 123 -24.52 75.13 -57.26
CA GLU A 123 -24.07 74.11 -58.22
C GLU A 123 -23.39 72.93 -57.52
N LEU A 124 -22.56 73.21 -56.51
CA LEU A 124 -21.93 72.19 -55.69
C LEU A 124 -22.85 71.59 -54.61
N LYS A 125 -23.98 72.21 -54.25
CA LYS A 125 -24.98 71.67 -53.29
C LYS A 125 -25.76 70.49 -53.87
N ASN A 126 -25.87 70.37 -55.19
CA ASN A 126 -26.35 69.14 -55.85
C ASN A 126 -25.43 67.94 -55.57
N ILE A 127 -24.25 68.18 -54.98
CA ILE A 127 -23.30 67.19 -54.45
C ILE A 127 -23.52 66.95 -52.93
N GLY A 128 -24.61 67.45 -52.33
CA GLY A 128 -24.93 67.28 -50.91
C GLY A 128 -25.24 65.83 -50.50
N ASN A 129 -25.74 65.01 -51.42
CA ASN A 129 -25.85 63.55 -51.22
C ASN A 129 -24.48 62.89 -51.02
N LEU A 130 -23.42 63.50 -51.57
CA LEU A 130 -22.05 62.98 -51.45
C LEU A 130 -21.51 63.11 -50.01
N THR A 131 -21.91 64.13 -49.23
CA THR A 131 -21.38 64.31 -47.86
C THR A 131 -21.87 63.27 -46.86
N GLN A 132 -23.13 62.84 -46.96
CA GLN A 132 -23.69 61.80 -46.09
C GLN A 132 -23.08 60.42 -46.44
N GLU A 133 -23.03 60.08 -47.74
CA GLU A 133 -22.39 58.87 -48.22
C GLU A 133 -20.92 58.80 -47.83
N ILE A 134 -20.16 59.90 -47.89
CA ILE A 134 -18.74 59.90 -47.51
C ILE A 134 -18.56 59.54 -46.03
N ILE A 135 -19.42 60.05 -45.14
CA ILE A 135 -19.35 59.75 -43.70
C ILE A 135 -19.66 58.27 -43.46
N GLU A 136 -20.72 57.75 -44.08
CA GLU A 136 -21.11 56.33 -43.97
C GLU A 136 -20.03 55.40 -44.52
N HIS A 137 -19.39 55.77 -45.63
CA HIS A 137 -18.28 55.01 -46.22
C HIS A 137 -17.02 55.04 -45.33
N ASP A 138 -16.70 56.17 -44.70
CA ASP A 138 -15.54 56.27 -43.79
C ASP A 138 -15.78 55.47 -42.50
N GLU A 139 -17.00 55.55 -41.94
CA GLU A 139 -17.41 54.73 -40.81
C GLU A 139 -17.35 53.23 -41.13
N LEU A 140 -17.89 52.81 -42.28
CA LEU A 140 -17.83 51.43 -42.73
C LEU A 140 -16.38 50.98 -42.92
N ARG A 141 -15.53 51.79 -43.56
CA ARG A 141 -14.10 51.51 -43.72
C ARG A 141 -13.42 51.29 -42.36
N ASN A 142 -13.68 52.16 -41.38
CA ASN A 142 -13.08 52.05 -40.05
C ASN A 142 -13.54 50.75 -39.33
N ARG A 143 -14.81 50.35 -39.50
CA ARG A 143 -15.31 49.06 -38.97
C ARG A 143 -14.66 47.85 -39.66
N LEU A 144 -14.53 47.88 -40.99
CA LEU A 144 -13.87 46.80 -41.75
C LEU A 144 -12.38 46.70 -41.39
N SER A 145 -11.71 47.84 -41.16
CA SER A 145 -10.32 47.87 -40.69
C SER A 145 -10.14 47.13 -39.35
N GLY A 146 -11.11 47.26 -38.44
CA GLY A 146 -11.10 46.55 -37.16
C GLY A 146 -11.22 45.03 -37.32
N LEU A 147 -12.03 44.56 -38.28
CA LEU A 147 -12.18 43.14 -38.60
C LEU A 147 -10.92 42.54 -39.25
N LEU A 148 -10.19 43.33 -40.03
CA LEU A 148 -8.96 42.89 -40.70
C LEU A 148 -7.73 42.81 -39.79
N GLN A 149 -7.75 43.54 -38.66
CA GLN A 149 -6.70 43.47 -37.62
C GLN A 149 -6.80 42.22 -36.76
N ASP A 150 -7.91 41.48 -36.82
CA ASP A 150 -8.08 40.26 -36.03
C ASP A 150 -7.11 39.17 -36.52
N ARG A 151 -6.45 38.49 -35.57
CA ARG A 151 -5.43 37.48 -35.86
C ARG A 151 -6.08 36.31 -36.62
N PRO A 152 -5.45 35.74 -37.66
CA PRO A 152 -5.96 34.53 -38.29
C PRO A 152 -6.12 33.43 -37.24
N LEU A 153 -7.32 32.85 -37.20
CA LEU A 153 -7.69 31.79 -36.29
C LEU A 153 -7.01 30.49 -36.74
N ASP A 154 -6.16 29.90 -35.90
CA ASP A 154 -5.50 28.62 -36.19
C ASP A 154 -6.42 27.45 -35.82
N LEU A 155 -7.40 27.17 -36.68
CA LEU A 155 -8.38 26.11 -36.46
C LEU A 155 -7.73 24.72 -36.53
N ASP A 156 -6.80 24.52 -37.47
CA ASP A 156 -6.11 23.25 -37.66
C ASP A 156 -5.25 22.90 -36.45
N GLY A 157 -4.55 23.87 -35.86
CA GLY A 157 -3.81 23.68 -34.61
C GLY A 157 -4.70 23.30 -33.43
N LEU A 158 -5.89 23.91 -33.32
CA LEU A 158 -6.86 23.60 -32.27
C LEU A 158 -7.49 22.21 -32.44
N LEU A 159 -7.84 21.81 -33.67
CA LEU A 159 -8.37 20.49 -33.99
C LEU A 159 -7.31 19.40 -33.73
N LEU A 160 -6.07 19.64 -34.16
CA LEU A 160 -4.95 18.73 -33.90
C LEU A 160 -4.67 18.57 -32.40
N LYS A 161 -4.76 19.66 -31.62
CA LYS A 161 -4.62 19.62 -30.16
C LYS A 161 -5.73 18.78 -29.52
N ARG A 162 -6.99 18.96 -29.93
CA ARG A 162 -8.14 18.15 -29.45
C ARG A 162 -7.94 16.67 -29.77
N ASP A 163 -7.57 16.35 -31.00
CA ASP A 163 -7.44 14.97 -31.45
C ASP A 163 -6.29 14.25 -30.75
N ARG A 164 -5.15 14.92 -30.54
CA ARG A 164 -4.06 14.39 -29.71
C ARG A 164 -4.51 14.07 -28.29
N ILE A 165 -5.21 15.00 -27.63
CA ILE A 165 -5.71 14.76 -26.26
C ILE A 165 -6.69 13.57 -26.25
N ARG A 166 -7.49 13.38 -27.31
CA ARG A 166 -8.40 12.24 -27.43
C ARG A 166 -7.63 10.92 -27.58
N ASP A 167 -6.60 10.89 -28.42
CA ASP A 167 -5.75 9.71 -28.62
C ASP A 167 -4.98 9.36 -27.33
N ASP A 168 -4.41 10.38 -26.65
CA ASP A 168 -3.73 10.23 -25.35
C ASP A 168 -4.68 9.69 -24.25
N LEU A 169 -6.00 9.84 -24.43
CA LEU A 169 -7.01 9.38 -23.47
C LEU A 169 -7.36 7.90 -23.65
N ASP A 170 -7.08 7.31 -24.82
CA ASP A 170 -7.35 5.91 -25.10
C ASP A 170 -6.33 4.97 -24.43
N GLU A 171 -5.06 5.38 -24.32
CA GLU A 171 -4.03 4.63 -23.61
C GLU A 171 -4.38 4.35 -22.13
N PRO A 172 -4.67 5.36 -21.28
CA PRO A 172 -5.05 5.13 -19.89
C PRO A 172 -6.38 4.37 -19.79
N LYS A 173 -7.33 4.55 -20.71
CA LYS A 173 -8.58 3.77 -20.73
C LYS A 173 -8.33 2.28 -20.95
N GLN A 174 -7.49 1.92 -21.92
CA GLN A 174 -7.15 0.52 -22.20
C GLN A 174 -6.34 -0.09 -21.06
N SER A 175 -5.36 0.65 -20.53
CA SER A 175 -4.56 0.21 -19.39
C SER A 175 -5.42 -0.07 -18.15
N ILE A 176 -6.36 0.83 -17.81
CA ILE A 176 -7.32 0.63 -16.71
C ILE A 176 -8.20 -0.61 -16.96
N ALA A 177 -8.66 -0.82 -18.19
CA ALA A 177 -9.51 -1.97 -18.53
C ALA A 177 -8.77 -3.30 -18.33
N ASN A 178 -7.51 -3.39 -18.80
CA ASN A 178 -6.67 -4.57 -18.63
C ASN A 178 -6.37 -4.83 -17.14
N LEU A 179 -5.94 -3.80 -16.41
CA LEU A 179 -5.66 -3.93 -14.96
C LEU A 179 -6.92 -4.34 -14.18
N LYS A 180 -8.10 -3.83 -14.52
CA LYS A 180 -9.37 -4.24 -13.89
C LYS A 180 -9.74 -5.69 -14.21
N GLN A 181 -9.42 -6.19 -15.40
CA GLN A 181 -9.64 -7.59 -15.76
C GLN A 181 -8.74 -8.53 -14.94
N ASP A 182 -7.49 -8.14 -14.71
CA ASP A 182 -6.53 -8.90 -13.90
C ASP A 182 -6.85 -8.88 -12.40
N THR A 183 -7.65 -7.91 -11.94
CA THR A 183 -8.05 -7.75 -10.53
C THR A 183 -9.41 -8.41 -10.21
N ASN A 184 -10.04 -9.11 -11.17
CA ASN A 184 -11.34 -9.76 -10.97
C ASN A 184 -11.25 -10.92 -9.96
N GLY A 185 -11.62 -10.65 -8.71
CA GLY A 185 -11.80 -11.69 -7.69
C GLY A 185 -11.78 -11.17 -6.25
N LEU A 186 -11.12 -10.05 -5.97
CA LEU A 186 -10.98 -9.49 -4.63
C LEU A 186 -11.56 -8.08 -4.57
N LYS A 187 -12.34 -7.78 -3.53
CA LYS A 187 -12.92 -6.45 -3.33
C LYS A 187 -11.81 -5.50 -2.93
N ARG A 188 -11.66 -4.39 -3.65
CA ARG A 188 -10.72 -3.28 -3.34
C ARG A 188 -10.72 -2.87 -1.86
N SER A 189 -11.89 -2.93 -1.21
CA SER A 189 -12.05 -2.65 0.22
C SER A 189 -11.25 -3.59 1.13
N GLU A 190 -11.16 -4.89 0.79
CA GLU A 190 -10.47 -5.90 1.60
C GLU A 190 -8.95 -5.73 1.52
N VAL A 191 -8.44 -5.35 0.35
CA VAL A 191 -7.01 -5.05 0.14
C VAL A 191 -6.61 -3.79 0.92
N GLU A 192 -7.36 -2.70 0.78
CA GLU A 192 -7.09 -1.45 1.50
C GLU A 192 -7.21 -1.61 3.02
N GLU A 193 -8.16 -2.42 3.51
CA GLU A 193 -8.32 -2.70 4.92
C GLU A 193 -7.13 -3.51 5.47
N THR A 194 -6.67 -4.51 4.71
CA THR A 194 -5.48 -5.31 5.08
C THR A 194 -4.24 -4.44 5.20
N TRP A 195 -3.97 -3.57 4.22
CA TRP A 195 -2.84 -2.64 4.26
C TRP A 195 -2.97 -1.57 5.36
N ARG A 196 -4.18 -1.06 5.63
CA ARG A 196 -4.42 -0.18 6.78
C ARG A 196 -4.10 -0.87 8.10
N ARG A 197 -4.49 -2.14 8.26
CA ARG A 197 -4.19 -2.92 9.46
C ARG A 197 -2.69 -3.18 9.60
N VAL A 198 -1.98 -3.49 8.51
CA VAL A 198 -0.52 -3.65 8.50
C VAL A 198 0.16 -2.38 8.96
N GLY A 199 -0.15 -1.22 8.35
CA GLY A 199 0.47 0.05 8.74
C GLY A 199 0.13 0.49 10.17
N ALA A 200 -1.08 0.16 10.66
CA ALA A 200 -1.43 0.41 12.06
C ALA A 200 -0.62 -0.46 13.03
N GLN A 201 -0.42 -1.74 12.70
CA GLN A 201 0.39 -2.65 13.52
C GLN A 201 1.88 -2.32 13.46
N GLU A 202 2.39 -1.89 12.32
CA GLU A 202 3.76 -1.41 12.16
C GLU A 202 4.06 -0.27 13.13
N LYS A 203 3.21 0.77 13.14
CA LYS A 203 3.32 1.90 14.08
C LYS A 203 3.22 1.47 15.54
N ASN A 204 2.37 0.49 15.85
CA ASN A 204 2.27 -0.04 17.21
C ASN A 204 3.55 -0.76 17.62
N VAL A 205 4.11 -1.60 16.76
CA VAL A 205 5.38 -2.30 17.02
C VAL A 205 6.52 -1.30 17.20
N GLU A 206 6.61 -0.29 16.35
CA GLU A 206 7.59 0.79 16.45
C GLU A 206 7.46 1.54 17.79
N ALA A 207 6.25 1.98 18.16
CA ALA A 207 6.00 2.69 19.42
C ALA A 207 6.33 1.83 20.66
N ILE A 208 6.02 0.53 20.64
CA ILE A 208 6.39 -0.38 21.73
C ILE A 208 7.92 -0.55 21.76
N GLY A 209 8.58 -0.65 20.61
CA GLY A 209 10.03 -0.73 20.48
C GLY A 209 10.74 0.49 21.06
N GLU A 210 10.27 1.70 20.73
CA GLU A 210 10.78 2.96 21.31
C GLU A 210 10.61 2.99 22.84
N ARG A 211 9.44 2.56 23.33
CA ARG A 211 9.16 2.49 24.77
C ARG A 211 10.10 1.51 25.48
N ILE A 212 10.39 0.37 24.88
CA ILE A 212 11.36 -0.60 25.41
C ILE A 212 12.77 0.00 25.44
N ASN A 213 13.18 0.69 24.39
CA ASN A 213 14.49 1.35 24.34
C ASN A 213 14.61 2.41 25.44
N ARG A 214 13.56 3.22 25.65
CA ARG A 214 13.50 4.20 26.73
C ARG A 214 13.61 3.54 28.10
N LEU A 215 12.77 2.54 28.38
CA LEU A 215 12.78 1.82 29.66
C LEU A 215 14.12 1.12 29.90
N SER A 216 14.76 0.59 28.86
CA SER A 216 16.08 -0.05 28.97
C SER A 216 17.15 0.96 29.37
N ARG A 217 17.12 2.18 28.81
CA ARG A 217 18.01 3.27 29.25
C ARG A 217 17.74 3.71 30.68
N GLU A 218 16.47 3.81 31.07
CA GLU A 218 16.09 4.16 32.45
C GLU A 218 16.56 3.09 33.45
N ILE A 219 16.43 1.80 33.11
CA ILE A 219 16.96 0.68 33.90
C ILE A 219 18.48 0.78 34.03
N GLU A 220 19.19 1.05 32.94
CA GLU A 220 20.65 1.18 32.95
C GLU A 220 21.12 2.36 33.81
N GLN A 221 20.44 3.52 33.71
CA GLN A 221 20.71 4.66 34.58
C GLN A 221 20.46 4.33 36.05
N LYS A 222 19.37 3.63 36.35
CA LYS A 222 19.05 3.21 37.73
C LYS A 222 20.03 2.17 38.27
N LYS A 223 20.56 1.28 37.43
CA LYS A 223 21.65 0.36 37.80
C LYS A 223 22.92 1.13 38.15
N GLN A 224 23.32 2.08 37.32
CA GLN A 224 24.50 2.92 37.59
C GLN A 224 24.34 3.77 38.87
N GLU A 225 23.15 4.31 39.11
CA GLU A 225 22.82 5.03 40.34
C GLU A 225 22.88 4.10 41.56
N ALA A 226 22.33 2.88 41.46
CA ALA A 226 22.42 1.87 42.51
C ALA A 226 23.88 1.48 42.79
N ASP A 227 24.70 1.26 41.76
CA ASP A 227 26.13 0.95 41.92
C ASP A 227 26.90 2.08 42.57
N ARG A 228 26.58 3.34 42.24
CA ARG A 228 27.16 4.51 42.89
C ARG A 228 26.79 4.55 44.38
N LEU A 229 25.51 4.41 44.71
CA LEU A 229 25.03 4.40 46.10
C LEU A 229 25.63 3.23 46.90
N ARG A 230 25.81 2.06 46.27
CA ARG A 230 26.51 0.91 46.89
C ARG A 230 27.94 1.25 47.27
N ARG A 231 28.70 1.87 46.36
CA ARG A 231 30.07 2.32 46.65
C ARG A 231 30.11 3.36 47.77
N GLU A 232 29.16 4.29 47.79
CA GLU A 232 29.04 5.27 48.88
C GLU A 232 28.75 4.56 50.23
N ILE A 233 27.86 3.57 50.27
CA ILE A 233 27.60 2.74 51.45
C ILE A 233 28.87 1.99 51.89
N GLU A 234 29.62 1.38 50.97
CA GLU A 234 30.88 0.69 51.29
C GLU A 234 31.89 1.63 51.96
N THR A 235 32.08 2.84 51.43
CA THR A 235 33.00 3.84 52.01
C THR A 235 32.58 4.34 53.39
N LEU A 236 31.27 4.36 53.67
CA LEU A 236 30.72 4.75 54.97
C LEU A 236 30.78 3.58 55.97
N ALA A 237 30.62 2.34 55.49
CA ALA A 237 30.66 1.12 56.29
C ALA A 237 32.05 0.82 56.88
N ASP A 238 33.13 1.24 56.21
CA ASP A 238 34.50 1.12 56.76
C ASP A 238 34.73 1.92 58.06
N ARG A 239 33.77 2.77 58.45
CA ARG A 239 33.81 3.55 59.70
C ARG A 239 33.12 2.86 60.88
N ASP A 240 32.37 1.79 60.66
CA ASP A 240 31.61 1.06 61.68
C ASP A 240 31.59 -0.47 61.45
N ARG A 241 31.95 -1.24 62.48
CA ARG A 241 32.21 -2.70 62.37
C ARG A 241 30.94 -3.52 62.11
N GLU A 242 29.80 -3.05 62.63
CA GLU A 242 28.49 -3.68 62.40
C GLU A 242 28.02 -3.44 60.96
N THR A 243 28.16 -2.19 60.49
CA THR A 243 27.86 -1.83 59.09
C THR A 243 28.75 -2.59 58.09
N ALA A 244 30.04 -2.76 58.36
CA ALA A 244 30.94 -3.57 57.52
C ALA A 244 30.53 -5.05 57.42
N THR A 245 29.92 -5.59 58.48
CA THR A 245 29.41 -6.99 58.48
C THR A 245 28.14 -7.11 57.64
N LEU A 246 27.21 -6.15 57.78
CA LEU A 246 25.99 -6.10 56.97
C LEU A 246 26.30 -5.94 55.48
N VAL A 247 27.24 -5.07 55.11
CA VAL A 247 27.67 -4.88 53.71
C VAL A 247 28.22 -6.18 53.11
N LYS A 248 29.02 -6.95 53.86
CA LYS A 248 29.50 -8.27 53.41
C LYS A 248 28.35 -9.26 53.18
N GLN A 249 27.35 -9.27 54.06
CA GLN A 249 26.17 -10.13 53.90
C GLN A 249 25.35 -9.75 52.66
N VAL A 250 25.15 -8.45 52.43
CA VAL A 250 24.47 -7.95 51.22
C VAL A 250 25.23 -8.37 49.97
N ARG A 251 26.55 -8.17 49.94
CA ARG A 251 27.40 -8.58 48.80
C ARG A 251 27.34 -10.08 48.53
N LEU A 252 27.33 -10.90 49.58
CA LEU A 252 27.18 -12.35 49.44
C LEU A 252 25.80 -12.71 48.87
N ALA A 253 24.72 -12.09 49.38
CA ALA A 253 23.37 -12.33 48.89
C ALA A 253 23.20 -11.90 47.42
N GLU A 254 23.82 -10.78 47.03
CA GLU A 254 23.82 -10.33 45.64
C GLU A 254 24.61 -11.26 44.72
N GLY A 255 25.80 -11.70 45.14
CA GLY A 255 26.58 -12.68 44.39
C GLY A 255 25.84 -14.01 44.24
N LEU A 256 25.12 -14.46 45.28
CA LEU A 256 24.29 -15.65 45.21
C LEU A 256 23.14 -15.49 44.22
N ARG A 257 22.44 -14.35 44.25
CA ARG A 257 21.35 -14.04 43.32
C ARG A 257 21.85 -14.00 41.87
N ASP A 258 23.01 -13.40 41.64
CA ASP A 258 23.57 -13.28 40.31
C ASP A 258 24.01 -14.66 39.77
N ALA A 259 24.63 -15.49 40.61
CA ALA A 259 24.95 -16.88 40.30
C ALA A 259 23.69 -17.75 40.07
N GLU A 260 22.61 -17.52 40.84
CA GLU A 260 21.32 -18.19 40.65
C GLU A 260 20.70 -17.83 39.30
N ASN A 261 20.74 -16.56 38.90
CA ASN A 261 20.23 -16.13 37.59
C ASN A 261 21.02 -16.77 36.44
N GLU A 262 22.36 -16.81 36.54
CA GLU A 262 23.23 -17.47 35.55
C GLU A 262 22.91 -18.97 35.44
N LEU A 263 22.72 -19.64 36.59
CA LEU A 263 22.33 -21.05 36.63
C LEU A 263 20.96 -21.30 35.99
N ILE A 264 19.98 -20.44 36.24
CA ILE A 264 18.63 -20.55 35.66
C ILE A 264 18.70 -20.37 34.14
N GLU A 265 19.41 -19.35 33.65
CA GLU A 265 19.56 -19.10 32.21
C GLU A 265 20.22 -20.28 31.51
N TRP A 266 21.33 -20.76 32.07
CA TRP A 266 22.02 -21.95 31.56
C TRP A 266 21.10 -23.18 31.54
N TYR A 267 20.35 -23.41 32.63
CA TYR A 267 19.46 -24.58 32.73
C TYR A 267 18.30 -24.51 31.72
N ILE A 268 17.74 -23.33 31.48
CA ILE A 268 16.69 -23.14 30.45
C ILE A 268 17.24 -23.49 29.06
N ASP A 269 18.44 -23.00 28.72
CA ASP A 269 19.05 -23.24 27.42
C ASP A 269 19.43 -24.71 27.21
N ASP A 270 20.04 -25.34 28.22
CA ASP A 270 20.36 -26.77 28.20
C ASP A 270 19.08 -27.63 28.03
N ARG A 271 18.02 -27.28 28.77
CA ARG A 271 16.76 -28.01 28.71
C ARG A 271 16.09 -27.89 27.36
N LYS A 272 16.10 -26.68 26.79
CA LYS A 272 15.60 -26.41 25.44
C LYS A 272 16.36 -27.23 24.40
N GLN A 273 17.69 -27.21 24.44
CA GLN A 273 18.52 -27.97 23.49
C GLN A 273 18.28 -29.48 23.60
N THR A 274 18.10 -29.98 24.81
CA THR A 274 17.81 -31.40 25.00
C THR A 274 16.43 -31.78 24.46
N ILE A 275 15.38 -30.97 24.72
CA ILE A 275 14.04 -31.20 24.14
C ILE A 275 14.10 -31.18 22.61
N GLU A 276 14.81 -30.22 22.03
CA GLU A 276 15.00 -30.13 20.58
C GLU A 276 15.67 -31.39 20.01
N THR A 277 16.70 -31.88 20.68
CA THR A 277 17.46 -33.07 20.24
C THR A 277 16.59 -34.32 20.31
N GLN A 278 16.01 -34.60 21.49
CA GLN A 278 15.14 -35.77 21.71
C GLN A 278 13.94 -35.77 20.77
N THR A 279 13.28 -34.62 20.62
CA THR A 279 12.14 -34.47 19.71
C THR A 279 12.56 -34.64 18.26
N SER A 280 13.71 -34.10 17.85
CA SER A 280 14.19 -34.22 16.47
C SER A 280 14.52 -35.67 16.11
N ASP A 281 15.20 -36.37 17.02
CA ASP A 281 15.60 -37.75 16.81
C ASP A 281 14.38 -38.66 16.69
N LEU A 282 13.37 -38.46 17.54
CA LEU A 282 12.13 -39.23 17.48
C LEU A 282 11.26 -38.83 16.29
N HIS A 283 11.15 -37.54 15.96
CA HIS A 283 10.38 -37.06 14.80
C HIS A 283 10.89 -37.67 13.49
N ARG A 284 12.22 -37.79 13.33
CA ARG A 284 12.83 -38.46 12.18
C ARG A 284 12.46 -39.95 12.08
N GLN A 285 12.22 -40.62 13.21
CA GLN A 285 11.80 -42.02 13.22
C GLN A 285 10.33 -42.18 12.86
N VAL A 286 9.46 -41.26 13.29
CA VAL A 286 7.99 -41.40 13.14
C VAL A 286 7.39 -40.71 11.91
N THR A 287 8.15 -39.81 11.28
CA THR A 287 7.69 -39.12 10.06
C THR A 287 7.60 -40.04 8.85
N ASN A 288 6.68 -39.76 7.94
CA ASN A 288 6.54 -40.45 6.65
C ASN A 288 7.44 -39.84 5.55
N LYS A 289 8.11 -38.72 5.84
CA LYS A 289 8.99 -37.98 4.92
C LYS A 289 10.36 -37.71 5.55
N PRO A 290 11.15 -38.77 5.83
CA PRO A 290 12.47 -38.63 6.47
C PRO A 290 13.45 -37.80 5.62
N ASP A 291 13.26 -37.77 4.29
CA ASP A 291 14.10 -37.00 3.37
C ASP A 291 13.72 -35.52 3.31
N GLU A 292 12.54 -35.13 3.81
CA GLU A 292 12.06 -33.73 3.80
C GLU A 292 12.36 -33.04 5.13
N TYR A 293 12.21 -33.77 6.25
CA TYR A 293 12.31 -33.21 7.60
C TYR A 293 13.59 -33.65 8.31
N ARG A 294 14.38 -32.67 8.75
CA ARG A 294 15.63 -32.88 9.50
C ARG A 294 15.41 -32.97 11.01
N GLY A 295 14.36 -32.33 11.53
CA GLY A 295 14.06 -32.30 12.97
C GLY A 295 13.20 -31.12 13.34
N VAL A 296 13.35 -30.63 14.57
CA VAL A 296 12.61 -29.49 15.10
C VAL A 296 13.53 -28.38 15.62
N ALA A 297 12.94 -27.23 15.86
CA ALA A 297 13.57 -26.10 16.53
C ALA A 297 12.56 -25.44 17.47
N ILE A 298 13.02 -24.98 18.62
CA ILE A 298 12.24 -24.14 19.51
C ILE A 298 12.73 -22.70 19.32
N ALA A 299 11.87 -21.83 18.82
CA ALA A 299 12.21 -20.43 18.65
C ALA A 299 12.39 -19.73 20.01
N PRO A 300 13.02 -18.54 20.08
CA PRO A 300 13.21 -17.79 21.34
C PRO A 300 11.90 -17.46 22.09
N ASN A 301 10.77 -17.45 21.37
CA ASN A 301 9.43 -17.28 21.93
C ASN A 301 8.78 -18.61 22.38
N TYR A 302 9.55 -19.70 22.47
CA TYR A 302 9.10 -21.04 22.84
C TYR A 302 8.11 -21.69 21.84
N THR A 303 8.03 -21.20 20.60
CA THR A 303 7.22 -21.86 19.56
C THR A 303 8.01 -22.98 18.88
N LEU A 304 7.34 -24.12 18.66
CA LEU A 304 7.90 -25.26 17.93
C LEU A 304 7.87 -24.97 16.42
N ARG A 305 8.97 -25.27 15.73
CA ARG A 305 9.13 -25.18 14.28
C ARG A 305 9.69 -26.50 13.75
N VAL A 306 9.32 -26.88 12.54
CA VAL A 306 9.90 -28.05 11.86
C VAL A 306 11.04 -27.59 10.96
N LYS A 307 12.23 -28.19 11.12
CA LYS A 307 13.39 -27.96 10.26
C LYS A 307 13.33 -28.90 9.07
N THR A 308 13.33 -28.35 7.86
CA THR A 308 13.48 -29.13 6.63
C THR A 308 14.96 -29.45 6.36
N VAL A 309 15.23 -30.39 5.45
CA VAL A 309 16.59 -30.63 4.94
C VAL A 309 17.17 -29.43 4.18
N THR A 310 16.33 -28.57 3.61
CA THR A 310 16.76 -27.33 2.92
C THR A 310 17.15 -26.21 3.89
N GLY A 311 16.89 -26.38 5.19
CA GLY A 311 17.19 -25.40 6.24
C GLY A 311 16.03 -24.45 6.55
N GLU A 312 14.87 -24.64 5.93
CA GLU A 312 13.67 -23.85 6.18
C GLU A 312 13.02 -24.23 7.52
N LEU A 313 12.41 -23.25 8.19
CA LEU A 313 11.65 -23.43 9.43
C LEU A 313 10.15 -23.30 9.16
N LEU A 314 9.47 -24.44 9.06
CA LEU A 314 8.04 -24.49 8.80
C LEU A 314 7.22 -24.29 10.08
N ASN A 315 6.08 -23.61 9.95
CA ASN A 315 5.05 -23.57 10.98
C ASN A 315 4.34 -24.94 11.05
N PRO A 316 4.23 -25.59 12.23
CA PRO A 316 3.48 -26.84 12.37
C PRO A 316 2.05 -26.79 11.81
N GLU A 317 1.44 -25.60 11.71
CA GLU A 317 0.11 -25.41 11.12
C GLU A 317 0.03 -25.78 9.63
N SER A 318 1.13 -25.69 8.87
CA SER A 318 1.17 -26.06 7.45
C SER A 318 1.22 -27.57 7.20
N LEU A 319 1.47 -28.37 8.23
CA LEU A 319 1.53 -29.82 8.15
C LEU A 319 0.13 -30.44 7.99
N SER A 320 0.09 -31.60 7.33
CA SER A 320 -1.12 -32.43 7.28
C SER A 320 -1.51 -32.95 8.68
N ALA A 321 -2.74 -33.43 8.84
CA ALA A 321 -3.22 -33.94 10.12
C ALA A 321 -2.32 -35.07 10.68
N GLY A 322 -1.94 -36.04 9.85
CA GLY A 322 -1.06 -37.14 10.26
C GLY A 322 0.36 -36.69 10.62
N GLU A 323 0.92 -35.72 9.89
CA GLU A 323 2.24 -35.15 10.22
C GLU A 323 2.19 -34.37 11.54
N LYS A 324 1.10 -33.64 11.82
CA LYS A 324 0.89 -32.95 13.10
C LYS A 324 0.84 -33.92 14.27
N GLU A 325 0.14 -35.03 14.13
CA GLU A 325 0.04 -36.06 15.16
C GLU A 325 1.39 -36.77 15.40
N ALA A 326 2.12 -37.11 14.34
CA ALA A 326 3.47 -37.67 14.45
C ALA A 326 4.44 -36.69 15.14
N LEU A 327 4.36 -35.40 14.81
CA LEU A 327 5.12 -34.35 15.48
C LEU A 327 4.73 -34.20 16.96
N ALA A 328 3.43 -34.25 17.27
CA ALA A 328 2.94 -34.17 18.64
C ALA A 328 3.42 -35.36 19.49
N PHE A 329 3.34 -36.59 18.96
CA PHE A 329 3.91 -37.78 19.57
C PHE A 329 5.40 -37.60 19.87
N ALA A 330 6.16 -37.13 18.88
CA ALA A 330 7.60 -36.93 19.03
C ALA A 330 7.91 -35.86 20.09
N PHE A 331 7.14 -34.77 20.14
CA PHE A 331 7.33 -33.68 21.08
C PHE A 331 6.95 -34.06 22.52
N ILE A 332 5.81 -34.72 22.73
CA ILE A 332 5.38 -35.19 24.06
C ILE A 332 6.39 -36.19 24.62
N THR A 333 6.83 -37.13 23.80
CA THR A 333 7.83 -38.12 24.21
C THR A 333 9.19 -37.44 24.43
N GLY A 334 9.62 -36.55 23.54
CA GLY A 334 10.86 -35.79 23.71
C GLY A 334 10.88 -34.93 24.98
N LEU A 335 9.73 -34.36 25.35
CA LEU A 335 9.55 -33.64 26.61
C LEU A 335 9.66 -34.56 27.82
N ASN A 336 9.04 -35.75 27.76
CA ASN A 336 9.13 -36.76 28.81
C ASN A 336 10.57 -37.27 29.00
N LEU A 337 11.29 -37.49 27.89
CA LEU A 337 12.70 -37.91 27.92
C LEU A 337 13.66 -36.79 28.34
N ALA A 338 13.25 -35.54 28.17
CA ALA A 338 13.96 -34.39 28.71
C ALA A 338 13.67 -34.16 30.21
N SER A 339 12.68 -34.83 30.80
CA SER A 339 12.43 -34.78 32.24
C SER A 339 13.51 -35.58 32.99
N GLU A 340 13.88 -35.15 34.20
CA GLU A 340 14.78 -35.91 35.09
C GLU A 340 14.15 -37.25 35.52
N THR A 341 12.82 -37.27 35.62
CA THR A 341 12.02 -38.46 35.89
C THR A 341 11.11 -38.72 34.70
N ALA A 342 11.44 -39.75 33.91
CA ALA A 342 10.58 -40.22 32.83
C ALA A 342 9.30 -40.83 33.43
N ALA A 343 8.17 -40.18 33.19
CA ALA A 343 6.86 -40.68 33.59
C ALA A 343 6.37 -41.75 32.60
N PRO A 344 5.51 -42.70 33.04
CA PRO A 344 4.84 -43.61 32.11
C PRO A 344 4.10 -42.84 31.00
N LEU A 345 4.27 -43.28 29.76
CA LEU A 345 3.61 -42.71 28.59
C LEU A 345 2.29 -43.45 28.35
N ILE A 346 1.18 -42.81 28.70
CA ILE A 346 -0.17 -43.36 28.48
C ILE A 346 -0.73 -42.78 27.20
N MET A 347 -1.15 -43.65 26.29
CA MET A 347 -1.64 -43.28 24.97
C MET A 347 -3.06 -43.80 24.77
N ASP A 348 -4.02 -42.89 24.65
CA ASP A 348 -5.43 -43.23 24.41
C ASP A 348 -5.78 -43.08 22.93
N THR A 349 -6.14 -44.19 22.28
CA THR A 349 -6.44 -44.31 20.85
C THR A 349 -5.39 -43.66 19.92
N PRO A 350 -4.08 -43.92 20.09
CA PRO A 350 -3.03 -43.12 19.43
C PRO A 350 -2.93 -43.30 17.92
N PHE A 351 -3.63 -44.26 17.33
CA PHE A 351 -3.45 -44.67 15.93
C PHE A 351 -4.63 -44.34 15.01
N GLY A 352 -5.83 -44.07 15.53
CA GLY A 352 -7.06 -44.01 14.74
C GLY A 352 -7.10 -42.94 13.64
N HIS A 353 -6.31 -41.87 13.77
CA HIS A 353 -6.29 -40.73 12.85
C HIS A 353 -5.01 -40.66 12.00
N LEU A 354 -4.08 -41.60 12.20
CA LEU A 354 -2.82 -41.68 11.49
C LEU A 354 -2.94 -42.46 10.18
N ASN A 355 -2.18 -42.05 9.16
CA ASN A 355 -2.00 -42.90 7.99
C ASN A 355 -1.18 -44.15 8.33
N ILE A 356 -1.29 -45.18 7.50
CA ILE A 356 -0.65 -46.49 7.71
C ILE A 356 0.87 -46.36 7.93
N GLN A 357 1.54 -45.43 7.23
CA GLN A 357 2.98 -45.25 7.36
C GLN A 357 3.36 -44.68 8.73
N HIS A 358 2.65 -43.65 9.22
CA HIS A 358 2.88 -43.11 10.56
C HIS A 358 2.55 -44.13 11.64
N GLN A 359 1.47 -44.89 11.50
CA GLN A 359 1.13 -45.97 12.43
C GLN A 359 2.29 -46.96 12.58
N LYS A 360 2.81 -47.48 11.46
CA LYS A 360 3.96 -48.39 11.46
C LYS A 360 5.21 -47.78 12.07
N ASN A 361 5.52 -46.53 11.69
CA ASN A 361 6.72 -45.88 12.19
C ASN A 361 6.65 -45.64 13.72
N ILE A 362 5.48 -45.26 14.24
CA ILE A 362 5.25 -45.13 15.68
C ILE A 362 5.34 -46.49 16.38
N ILE A 363 4.67 -47.52 15.86
CA ILE A 363 4.75 -48.89 16.42
C ILE A 363 6.20 -49.37 16.51
N ASN A 364 7.02 -49.11 15.50
CA ASN A 364 8.45 -49.45 15.51
C ASN A 364 9.29 -48.58 16.45
N ALA A 365 8.86 -47.35 16.73
CA ALA A 365 9.55 -46.46 17.66
C ALA A 365 9.24 -46.77 19.12
N LEU A 366 8.02 -47.26 19.44
CA LEU A 366 7.56 -47.50 20.80
C LEU A 366 8.52 -48.36 21.66
N PRO A 367 9.08 -49.49 21.18
CA PRO A 367 10.00 -50.32 21.96
C PRO A 367 11.30 -49.62 22.34
N ASN A 368 11.69 -48.58 21.61
CA ASN A 368 12.94 -47.85 21.79
C ASN A 368 12.81 -46.66 22.75
N ILE A 369 11.59 -46.35 23.21
CA ILE A 369 11.37 -45.29 24.18
C ILE A 369 11.77 -45.82 25.56
N PRO A 370 12.73 -45.18 26.27
CA PRO A 370 13.17 -45.62 27.59
C PRO A 370 12.19 -45.17 28.69
N SER A 371 10.90 -45.47 28.51
CA SER A 371 9.83 -45.27 29.49
C SER A 371 8.79 -46.37 29.38
N GLN A 372 8.03 -46.61 30.45
CA GLN A 372 6.88 -47.51 30.40
C GLN A 372 5.82 -46.93 29.48
N VAL A 373 5.44 -47.66 28.43
CA VAL A 373 4.37 -47.26 27.51
C VAL A 373 3.11 -48.08 27.80
N ILE A 374 1.98 -47.42 27.97
CA ILE A 374 0.66 -48.02 28.12
C ILE A 374 -0.20 -47.53 26.95
N VAL A 375 -0.63 -48.44 26.09
CA VAL A 375 -1.48 -48.13 24.95
C VAL A 375 -2.90 -48.62 25.22
N LEU A 376 -3.85 -47.71 25.19
CA LEU A 376 -5.28 -47.99 25.21
C LEU A 376 -5.78 -47.81 23.78
N ALA A 377 -6.23 -48.89 23.16
CA ALA A 377 -6.65 -48.87 21.76
C ALA A 377 -7.84 -49.79 21.54
N THR A 378 -8.72 -49.43 20.60
CA THR A 378 -9.75 -50.33 20.10
C THR A 378 -9.20 -51.18 18.95
N ASP A 379 -9.92 -52.24 18.56
CA ASP A 379 -9.56 -53.07 17.39
C ASP A 379 -9.46 -52.25 16.10
N ARG A 380 -10.14 -51.09 16.05
CA ARG A 380 -10.07 -50.17 14.91
C ARG A 380 -8.76 -49.39 14.88
N ASP A 381 -8.25 -49.02 16.04
CA ASP A 381 -7.03 -48.21 16.18
C ASP A 381 -5.78 -49.09 16.07
N LEU A 382 -5.81 -50.28 16.68
CA LEU A 382 -4.71 -51.25 16.65
C LEU A 382 -5.15 -52.57 15.98
N PRO A 383 -5.30 -52.58 14.65
CA PRO A 383 -5.63 -53.80 13.90
C PRO A 383 -4.57 -54.89 14.07
N ASP A 384 -4.99 -56.14 13.86
CA ASP A 384 -4.18 -57.35 14.12
C ASP A 384 -2.77 -57.32 13.51
N TYR A 385 -2.58 -56.70 12.35
CA TYR A 385 -1.27 -56.61 11.71
C TYR A 385 -0.29 -55.71 12.49
N LEU A 386 -0.75 -54.58 13.05
CA LEU A 386 0.08 -53.71 13.90
C LEU A 386 0.31 -54.35 15.26
N LEU A 387 -0.72 -55.01 15.82
CA LEU A 387 -0.58 -55.77 17.06
C LEU A 387 0.46 -56.88 16.92
N HIS A 388 0.50 -57.58 15.78
CA HIS A 388 1.49 -58.60 15.49
C HIS A 388 2.91 -58.03 15.41
N GLU A 389 3.10 -56.83 14.83
CA GLU A 389 4.39 -56.14 14.81
C GLU A 389 4.85 -55.73 16.23
N LEU A 390 3.93 -55.28 17.09
CA LEU A 390 4.25 -54.84 18.44
C LEU A 390 4.47 -56.00 19.41
N ARG A 391 3.78 -57.15 19.21
CA ARG A 391 3.75 -58.31 20.14
C ARG A 391 5.11 -58.74 20.72
N PRO A 392 6.21 -58.79 19.96
CA PRO A 392 7.52 -59.18 20.51
C PRO A 392 8.07 -58.25 21.61
N HIS A 393 7.52 -57.04 21.71
CA HIS A 393 7.96 -55.99 22.63
C HIS A 393 6.91 -55.66 23.71
N VAL A 394 5.78 -56.39 23.75
CA VAL A 394 4.71 -56.16 24.73
C VAL A 394 4.90 -57.07 25.94
N ALA A 395 4.83 -56.48 27.14
CA ALA A 395 4.91 -57.24 28.38
C ALA A 395 3.59 -57.96 28.71
N GLU A 396 2.45 -57.28 28.53
CA GLU A 396 1.13 -57.79 28.87
C GLU A 396 0.07 -57.18 27.95
N ILE A 397 -0.92 -57.98 27.54
CA ILE A 397 -2.08 -57.52 26.74
C ILE A 397 -3.34 -57.80 27.56
N LEU A 398 -4.12 -56.75 27.82
CA LEU A 398 -5.39 -56.83 28.52
C LEU A 398 -6.53 -56.49 27.56
N THR A 399 -7.52 -57.38 27.47
CA THR A 399 -8.73 -57.15 26.68
C THR A 399 -9.87 -56.75 27.62
N ILE A 400 -10.51 -55.61 27.35
CA ILE A 400 -11.67 -55.14 28.11
C ILE A 400 -12.93 -55.40 27.27
N SER A 401 -13.86 -56.19 27.81
CA SER A 401 -15.16 -56.44 27.16
C SER A 401 -16.31 -56.08 28.10
N ARG A 402 -17.41 -55.56 27.55
CA ARG A 402 -18.61 -55.22 28.34
C ARG A 402 -19.59 -56.39 28.33
N ASN A 403 -19.88 -56.94 29.51
CA ASN A 403 -20.99 -57.87 29.68
C ASN A 403 -22.30 -57.08 29.86
N ALA A 404 -23.07 -56.95 28.79
CA ALA A 404 -24.33 -56.21 28.79
C ALA A 404 -25.43 -56.84 29.66
N MET A 405 -25.33 -58.12 30.00
CA MET A 405 -26.33 -58.81 30.83
C MET A 405 -26.14 -58.55 32.33
N GLU A 406 -24.89 -58.36 32.76
CA GLU A 406 -24.51 -58.17 34.17
C GLU A 406 -24.11 -56.72 34.50
N ASP A 407 -24.23 -55.81 33.52
CA ASP A 407 -23.78 -54.40 33.56
C ASP A 407 -22.38 -54.21 34.16
N MET A 408 -21.46 -55.08 33.77
CA MET A 408 -20.08 -55.08 34.25
C MET A 408 -19.07 -55.16 33.10
N SER A 409 -17.86 -54.67 33.34
CA SER A 409 -16.73 -54.82 32.41
C SER A 409 -15.82 -55.94 32.89
N ILE A 410 -15.48 -56.85 31.98
CA ILE A 410 -14.59 -57.99 32.22
C ILE A 410 -13.23 -57.65 31.61
N VAL A 411 -12.17 -57.84 32.39
CA VAL A 411 -10.79 -57.67 31.94
C VAL A 411 -10.13 -59.04 31.88
N GLU A 412 -9.70 -59.44 30.70
CA GLU A 412 -9.04 -60.73 30.45
C GLU A 412 -7.60 -60.50 30.01
N VAL A 413 -6.67 -61.28 30.58
CA VAL A 413 -5.28 -61.30 30.13
C VAL A 413 -5.19 -62.18 28.88
N ARG A 414 -4.67 -61.63 27.78
CA ARG A 414 -4.48 -62.36 26.52
C ARG A 414 -3.06 -62.91 26.48
N GLU A 415 -2.92 -64.24 26.47
CA GLU A 415 -1.64 -64.95 26.30
C GLU A 415 -1.00 -64.76 24.91
#